data_AF-A0A150S150-F1
#
_entry.id   AF-A0A150S150-F1
#
_cell.length_a   1.000
_cell.length_b   1.000
_cell.length_c   1.000
_cell.angle_alpha   90.00
_cell.angle_beta   90.00
_cell.angle_gamma   90.00
#
_symmetry.space_group_name_H-M   'P 1'
#
loop_
_entity.id
_entity.type
_entity.pdbx_description
1 polymer ?
#
loop_
_entity_poly.entity_id
_entity_poly.type
_entity_poly.pdbx_seq_one_letter_code
_entity_poly.pdbx_strand_id
1 'polypeptide(L)'
;MSKTTEKDRAKDDEDLDEDESLDEDNDDGEEEAKATAVHGRDDDDDDDDGAEPEDPYWWTPHAVLSALVFVGLLGFVGMFNNTPLARLAAPVAPEPEEHHAVASTPPTPAPTPRPAQSAQAPREMFGAKHLLVMYKGSRRAPPTIERTKEEAQARATEAMKKAKADPSKFADLVKEYSDEPGADKRGGDLGKFPKGAMVPEFQAGLETIKVGEVSDLVETPFGFHVILRTQ
;
A
#
# COMPACT_ATOMS: atom_id res chain seq x y z
N MET A 1 -41.81 -33.18 57.90
CA MET A 1 -41.92 -33.93 56.63
C MET A 1 -40.52 -33.86 56.01
N SER A 2 -39.61 -34.83 56.14
CA SER A 2 -39.69 -36.31 56.19
C SER A 2 -39.75 -36.96 54.80
N LYS A 3 -38.89 -37.98 54.61
CA LYS A 3 -38.57 -38.74 53.38
C LYS A 3 -37.45 -38.06 52.53
N THR A 4 -36.29 -38.66 52.21
CA THR A 4 -35.86 -40.09 52.05
C THR A 4 -36.46 -40.71 50.79
N THR A 5 -35.80 -41.46 49.90
CA THR A 5 -34.58 -42.32 49.90
C THR A 5 -33.91 -42.16 48.50
N GLU A 6 -32.59 -42.27 48.28
CA GLU A 6 -31.82 -43.51 48.03
C GLU A 6 -32.46 -44.48 47.01
N LYS A 7 -31.76 -44.77 45.91
CA LYS A 7 -31.86 -46.05 45.18
C LYS A 7 -30.69 -46.25 44.20
N ASP A 8 -29.82 -47.21 44.48
CA ASP A 8 -28.86 -47.73 43.50
C ASP A 8 -29.58 -48.43 42.33
N ARG A 9 -29.03 -48.28 41.13
CA ARG A 9 -29.26 -49.27 40.05
C ARG A 9 -28.06 -49.44 39.14
N ALA A 10 -27.20 -50.38 39.53
CA ALA A 10 -26.44 -51.20 38.58
C ALA A 10 -27.43 -52.00 37.68
N LYS A 11 -27.04 -52.56 36.53
CA LYS A 11 -25.69 -52.92 36.02
C LYS A 11 -25.83 -53.16 34.48
N ASP A 12 -24.74 -53.63 33.87
CA ASP A 12 -24.68 -54.41 32.60
C ASP A 12 -24.90 -53.67 31.27
N ASP A 13 -23.83 -53.74 30.44
CA ASP A 13 -23.75 -54.04 29.00
C ASP A 13 -24.48 -53.09 27.98
N GLU A 14 -24.00 -52.84 26.75
CA GLU A 14 -23.16 -53.64 25.84
C GLU A 14 -22.09 -52.80 25.07
N ASP A 15 -21.08 -53.52 24.61
CA ASP A 15 -19.97 -53.27 23.67
C ASP A 15 -20.09 -52.14 22.61
N LEU A 16 -19.00 -51.37 22.45
CA LEU A 16 -18.47 -50.89 21.16
C LEU A 16 -16.93 -50.82 21.24
N ASP A 17 -16.26 -51.56 20.36
CA ASP A 17 -14.80 -51.54 20.12
C ASP A 17 -14.40 -50.46 19.07
N GLU A 18 -13.20 -50.58 18.47
CA GLU A 18 -12.56 -49.66 17.49
C GLU A 18 -12.05 -48.38 18.21
N ASP A 19 -10.79 -48.26 18.63
CA ASP A 19 -9.53 -48.16 17.84
C ASP A 19 -9.47 -46.87 16.97
N GLU A 20 -8.32 -46.24 16.67
CA GLU A 20 -6.93 -46.69 16.55
C GLU A 20 -5.99 -46.07 17.63
N SER A 21 -4.85 -46.72 17.92
CA SER A 21 -3.72 -46.10 18.64
C SER A 21 -2.71 -45.49 17.66
N LEU A 22 -2.50 -44.18 17.74
CA LEU A 22 -1.37 -43.51 17.09
C LEU A 22 -0.15 -43.61 18.01
N ASP A 23 0.56 -44.73 17.92
CA ASP A 23 1.83 -44.92 18.62
C ASP A 23 2.97 -44.14 17.93
N GLU A 24 3.77 -43.43 18.73
CA GLU A 24 4.80 -42.48 18.28
C GLU A 24 6.19 -43.15 18.23
N ASP A 25 6.69 -43.49 17.04
CA ASP A 25 8.08 -43.96 16.83
C ASP A 25 8.79 -43.08 15.78
N ASN A 26 9.77 -42.27 16.23
CA ASN A 26 10.72 -41.55 15.36
C ASN A 26 12.06 -41.28 16.07
N ASP A 27 12.73 -42.39 16.42
CA ASP A 27 14.15 -42.57 16.79
C ASP A 27 14.74 -43.54 15.74
N ASP A 28 16.03 -43.64 15.41
CA ASP A 28 17.21 -42.77 15.49
C ASP A 28 18.35 -43.39 14.62
N GLY A 29 19.54 -42.78 14.56
CA GLY A 29 20.73 -43.31 13.83
C GLY A 29 20.74 -43.07 12.31
N GLU A 30 21.87 -42.90 11.59
CA GLU A 30 23.25 -43.43 11.71
C GLU A 30 23.36 -44.95 11.40
N GLU A 31 24.28 -45.46 10.58
CA GLU A 31 25.39 -44.90 9.75
C GLU A 31 25.88 -45.98 8.73
N GLU A 32 26.90 -45.66 7.90
CA GLU A 32 27.87 -46.60 7.27
C GLU A 32 27.43 -47.72 6.25
N ALA A 33 27.76 -47.45 4.97
CA ALA A 33 28.71 -48.23 4.15
C ALA A 33 28.36 -49.54 3.38
N LYS A 34 28.88 -49.56 2.12
CA LYS A 34 29.38 -50.71 1.31
C LYS A 34 28.32 -51.70 0.74
N ALA A 35 28.51 -52.32 -0.44
CA ALA A 35 29.46 -52.10 -1.55
C ALA A 35 29.08 -52.90 -2.82
N THR A 36 29.64 -52.49 -3.97
CA THR A 36 30.01 -53.31 -5.16
C THR A 36 28.96 -54.07 -6.00
N ALA A 37 29.09 -53.86 -7.32
CA ALA A 37 29.10 -54.84 -8.42
C ALA A 37 27.87 -55.03 -9.35
N VAL A 38 28.07 -54.55 -10.59
CA VAL A 38 27.81 -55.25 -11.87
C VAL A 38 26.36 -55.65 -12.21
N HIS A 39 25.78 -54.87 -13.13
CA HIS A 39 25.44 -55.40 -14.45
C HIS A 39 25.75 -54.37 -15.55
N GLY A 40 26.35 -54.82 -16.65
CA GLY A 40 26.67 -53.97 -17.80
C GLY A 40 25.67 -54.10 -18.94
N ARG A 41 25.59 -53.05 -19.75
CA ARG A 41 25.14 -53.11 -21.15
C ARG A 41 25.66 -51.90 -21.94
N ASP A 42 26.83 -52.13 -22.51
CA ASP A 42 27.34 -51.61 -23.78
C ASP A 42 26.40 -52.08 -24.93
N ASP A 43 26.19 -51.43 -26.08
CA ASP A 43 26.44 -50.06 -26.60
C ASP A 43 25.09 -49.62 -27.30
N ASP A 44 24.82 -48.48 -27.93
CA ASP A 44 25.53 -47.63 -28.91
C ASP A 44 24.70 -46.31 -29.12
N ASP A 45 25.13 -45.47 -30.07
CA ASP A 45 24.50 -44.24 -30.66
C ASP A 45 24.82 -42.88 -29.99
N ASP A 46 25.51 -42.02 -30.76
CA ASP A 46 25.84 -40.62 -30.46
C ASP A 46 24.63 -39.67 -30.61
N ASP A 47 24.48 -38.72 -29.68
CA ASP A 47 24.07 -37.35 -30.01
C ASP A 47 24.75 -36.37 -29.01
N ASP A 48 25.25 -35.23 -29.52
CA ASP A 48 26.07 -34.25 -28.78
C ASP A 48 25.30 -32.94 -28.58
N ASP A 49 24.48 -32.86 -27.52
CA ASP A 49 23.90 -31.60 -27.05
C ASP A 49 24.09 -31.39 -25.54
N GLY A 50 25.20 -30.73 -25.19
CA GLY A 50 25.58 -30.37 -23.82
C GLY A 50 24.60 -29.42 -23.12
N ALA A 51 23.55 -29.97 -22.53
CA ALA A 51 22.64 -29.27 -21.64
C ALA A 51 23.28 -28.98 -20.26
N GLU A 52 24.11 -27.93 -20.21
CA GLU A 52 24.48 -27.27 -18.94
C GLU A 52 23.21 -26.90 -18.14
N PRO A 53 23.21 -27.03 -16.80
CA PRO A 53 22.05 -26.66 -15.99
C PRO A 53 21.76 -25.17 -16.07
N GLU A 54 20.49 -24.83 -16.34
CA GLU A 54 19.95 -23.46 -16.50
C GLU A 54 19.95 -22.68 -15.16
N ASP A 55 21.15 -22.29 -14.69
CA ASP A 55 21.40 -21.72 -13.38
C ASP A 55 20.75 -20.32 -13.22
N PRO A 56 19.75 -20.12 -12.32
CA PRO A 56 18.84 -18.96 -12.36
C PRO A 56 19.40 -17.66 -11.76
N TYR A 57 20.62 -17.26 -12.13
CA TYR A 57 21.34 -16.09 -11.60
C TYR A 57 21.32 -14.86 -12.52
N TRP A 58 20.13 -14.29 -12.75
CA TRP A 58 19.95 -13.05 -13.52
C TRP A 58 20.54 -11.78 -12.87
N TRP A 59 21.20 -11.88 -11.70
CA TRP A 59 21.62 -10.75 -10.86
C TRP A 59 23.13 -10.72 -10.55
N THR A 60 24.01 -10.83 -11.56
CA THR A 60 25.46 -10.58 -11.41
C THR A 60 25.82 -9.09 -11.61
N PRO A 61 26.17 -8.31 -10.56
CA PRO A 61 26.04 -6.84 -10.61
C PRO A 61 27.37 -6.08 -10.82
N HIS A 62 28.24 -6.48 -11.76
CA HIS A 62 29.55 -5.82 -11.94
C HIS A 62 30.00 -5.62 -13.40
N ALA A 63 30.54 -4.40 -13.66
CA ALA A 63 31.48 -4.01 -14.71
C ALA A 63 30.99 -3.77 -16.18
N VAL A 64 30.48 -2.56 -16.44
CA VAL A 64 30.95 -1.69 -17.56
C VAL A 64 31.16 -0.26 -17.02
N LEU A 65 32.06 0.54 -17.61
CA LEU A 65 32.70 1.70 -16.98
C LEU A 65 32.36 3.09 -17.57
N SER A 66 32.12 4.04 -16.65
CA SER A 66 32.38 5.49 -16.66
C SER A 66 32.71 6.28 -17.95
N ALA A 67 32.05 7.43 -18.13
CA ALA A 67 32.59 8.64 -18.81
C ALA A 67 32.01 9.95 -18.22
N LEU A 68 32.72 11.07 -18.32
CA LEU A 68 32.61 12.26 -17.45
C LEU A 68 31.98 13.53 -18.09
N VAL A 69 31.28 14.31 -17.25
CA VAL A 69 31.33 15.79 -17.09
C VAL A 69 31.04 16.74 -18.27
N PHE A 70 30.17 17.73 -18.02
CA PHE A 70 30.46 19.16 -18.32
C PHE A 70 29.81 20.10 -17.29
N VAL A 71 30.39 21.30 -17.09
CA VAL A 71 30.01 22.27 -16.04
C VAL A 71 29.92 23.70 -16.62
N GLY A 72 28.91 24.47 -16.20
CA GLY A 72 28.70 25.90 -16.54
C GLY A 72 27.22 26.22 -16.84
N LEU A 73 26.74 27.46 -16.76
CA LEU A 73 27.41 28.71 -16.39
C LEU A 73 26.39 29.76 -15.87
N LEU A 74 26.77 30.55 -14.85
CA LEU A 74 26.22 31.85 -14.40
C LEU A 74 24.70 32.16 -14.51
N GLY A 75 24.06 32.24 -13.34
CA GLY A 75 23.76 33.54 -12.72
C GLY A 75 22.56 34.37 -13.20
N PHE A 76 21.47 34.36 -12.41
CA PHE A 76 20.54 35.50 -12.32
C PHE A 76 20.04 35.67 -10.88
N VAL A 77 20.75 36.51 -10.10
CA VAL A 77 20.39 36.85 -8.71
C VAL A 77 20.21 38.36 -8.60
N GLY A 78 19.00 38.76 -8.22
CA GLY A 78 18.73 40.05 -7.57
C GLY A 78 18.81 41.30 -8.45
N MET A 79 17.63 41.86 -8.77
CA MET A 79 17.49 43.31 -8.84
C MET A 79 16.24 43.74 -8.07
N PHE A 80 16.45 44.28 -6.87
CA PHE A 80 15.46 45.08 -6.16
C PHE A 80 15.14 46.34 -7.00
N ASN A 81 13.90 46.83 -6.99
CA ASN A 81 13.51 47.83 -5.99
C ASN A 81 12.00 48.15 -6.03
N ASN A 82 11.50 48.74 -4.94
CA ASN A 82 10.13 49.22 -4.76
C ASN A 82 10.17 50.70 -4.31
N THR A 83 9.54 51.62 -5.05
CA THR A 83 9.38 53.02 -4.61
C THR A 83 8.14 53.67 -5.24
N PRO A 84 7.20 54.23 -4.46
CA PRO A 84 6.04 55.00 -4.97
C PRO A 84 6.32 56.52 -5.01
N LEU A 85 5.49 57.32 -5.71
CA LEU A 85 4.95 58.61 -5.22
C LEU A 85 3.99 59.36 -6.19
N ALA A 86 2.94 59.97 -5.59
CA ALA A 86 2.26 61.24 -5.92
C ALA A 86 1.93 61.70 -7.37
N ARG A 87 0.70 61.41 -7.81
CA ARG A 87 -0.45 62.36 -7.95
C ARG A 87 -0.21 63.84 -8.34
N LEU A 88 -0.78 64.27 -9.47
CA LEU A 88 -1.43 65.58 -9.79
C LEU A 88 -2.41 65.31 -10.96
N ALA A 89 -3.70 65.69 -11.10
CA ALA A 89 -4.64 66.66 -10.52
C ALA A 89 -5.07 67.76 -11.53
N ALA A 90 -6.28 67.64 -12.11
CA ALA A 90 -7.02 68.69 -12.84
C ALA A 90 -8.56 68.45 -12.76
N PRO A 91 -9.46 69.46 -12.89
CA PRO A 91 -10.85 69.36 -12.37
C PRO A 91 -12.00 69.81 -13.31
N VAL A 92 -13.26 69.64 -12.83
CA VAL A 92 -14.53 70.30 -13.29
C VAL A 92 -15.04 69.86 -14.69
N ALA A 93 -16.26 69.33 -14.93
CA ALA A 93 -17.66 69.59 -14.47
C ALA A 93 -18.37 70.76 -15.21
N PRO A 94 -19.71 70.79 -15.40
CA PRO A 94 -20.75 69.89 -14.85
C PRO A 94 -21.75 69.27 -15.89
N GLU A 95 -22.66 68.45 -15.36
CA GLU A 95 -24.00 68.07 -15.89
C GLU A 95 -24.95 69.30 -16.00
N PRO A 96 -26.14 69.24 -16.65
CA PRO A 96 -27.20 68.19 -16.58
C PRO A 96 -27.69 67.75 -17.99
N GLU A 97 -28.84 67.09 -18.29
CA GLU A 97 -30.15 66.90 -17.63
C GLU A 97 -30.74 65.48 -17.78
N GLU A 98 -31.85 65.20 -17.07
CA GLU A 98 -32.51 63.88 -16.93
C GLU A 98 -33.73 63.69 -17.86
N HIS A 99 -34.26 62.45 -17.94
CA HIS A 99 -35.68 62.20 -17.63
C HIS A 99 -35.98 60.71 -17.33
N HIS A 100 -36.10 60.40 -16.02
CA HIS A 100 -37.11 59.57 -15.33
C HIS A 100 -37.89 58.47 -16.12
N ALA A 101 -37.99 57.21 -15.66
CA ALA A 101 -37.38 56.54 -14.49
C ALA A 101 -37.07 55.03 -14.77
N VAL A 102 -37.55 53.95 -14.14
CA VAL A 102 -38.62 53.64 -13.16
C VAL A 102 -38.20 52.43 -12.28
N ALA A 103 -38.88 52.15 -11.16
CA ALA A 103 -38.63 51.03 -10.24
C ALA A 103 -39.02 49.63 -10.82
N SER A 104 -38.57 48.48 -10.29
CA SER A 104 -37.93 48.22 -8.98
C SER A 104 -36.82 47.15 -9.09
N THR A 105 -35.73 47.33 -8.33
CA THR A 105 -34.80 46.23 -8.03
C THR A 105 -35.36 45.32 -6.92
N PRO A 106 -35.20 43.99 -6.99
CA PRO A 106 -35.39 43.15 -5.81
C PRO A 106 -34.32 43.48 -4.76
N PRO A 107 -34.62 43.44 -3.45
CA PRO A 107 -33.63 43.69 -2.43
C PRO A 107 -32.55 42.61 -2.48
N THR A 108 -31.28 43.03 -2.46
CA THR A 108 -30.14 42.13 -2.28
C THR A 108 -30.38 41.26 -1.04
N PRO A 109 -30.45 39.92 -1.15
CA PRO A 109 -30.50 39.09 0.03
C PRO A 109 -29.21 39.35 0.82
N ALA A 110 -29.35 39.75 2.08
CA ALA A 110 -28.20 39.94 2.96
C ALA A 110 -27.32 38.68 2.92
N PRO A 111 -25.98 38.80 2.99
CA PRO A 111 -25.11 37.65 2.91
C PRO A 111 -25.45 36.70 4.06
N THR A 112 -26.13 35.60 3.73
CA THR A 112 -26.33 34.48 4.65
C THR A 112 -24.98 34.17 5.27
N PRO A 113 -24.86 34.07 6.60
CA PRO A 113 -23.60 33.67 7.21
C PRO A 113 -23.24 32.31 6.61
N ARG A 114 -22.25 32.29 5.71
CA ARG A 114 -21.60 31.06 5.25
C ARG A 114 -21.30 30.29 6.53
N PRO A 115 -21.85 29.08 6.73
CA PRO A 115 -21.77 28.40 8.01
C PRO A 115 -20.30 28.33 8.40
N ALA A 116 -19.93 29.14 9.41
CA ALA A 116 -18.54 29.46 9.70
C ALA A 116 -17.87 28.14 10.07
N GLN A 117 -17.02 27.63 9.16
CA GLN A 117 -16.76 26.19 8.99
C GLN A 117 -16.70 25.50 10.34
N SER A 118 -17.80 24.83 10.70
CA SER A 118 -18.19 24.64 12.11
C SER A 118 -17.01 24.14 12.92
N ALA A 119 -16.62 24.89 13.95
CA ALA A 119 -15.40 24.64 14.71
C ALA A 119 -15.34 23.15 15.08
N GLN A 120 -14.52 22.40 14.33
CA GLN A 120 -14.74 20.97 14.20
C GLN A 120 -14.41 20.33 15.54
N ALA A 121 -15.32 19.52 16.08
CA ALA A 121 -14.97 18.62 17.19
C ALA A 121 -13.68 17.87 16.79
N PRO A 122 -12.70 17.75 17.71
CA PRO A 122 -11.30 17.47 17.38
C PRO A 122 -11.21 16.26 16.45
N ARG A 123 -10.95 16.54 15.17
CA ARG A 123 -10.94 15.52 14.12
C ARG A 123 -9.82 14.54 14.43
N GLU A 124 -10.15 13.26 14.53
CA GLU A 124 -9.16 12.20 14.60
C GLU A 124 -8.32 12.27 13.30
N MET A 125 -7.04 12.59 13.46
CA MET A 125 -6.08 12.77 12.37
C MET A 125 -5.16 11.57 12.33
N PHE A 126 -5.27 10.79 11.26
CA PHE A 126 -4.39 9.67 10.97
C PHE A 126 -3.18 10.14 10.14
N GLY A 127 -2.09 9.38 10.23
CA GLY A 127 -0.96 9.47 9.32
C GLY A 127 -0.66 8.09 8.76
N ALA A 128 -0.38 7.99 7.47
CA ALA A 128 0.00 6.72 6.85
C ALA A 128 0.94 6.92 5.65
N LYS A 129 1.83 5.95 5.47
CA LYS A 129 2.42 5.65 4.16
C LYS A 129 1.66 4.47 3.57
N HIS A 130 1.52 4.43 2.25
CA HIS A 130 0.93 3.28 1.56
C HIS A 130 1.75 2.85 0.34
N LEU A 131 1.52 1.62 -0.07
CA LEU A 131 2.07 0.99 -1.26
C LEU A 131 0.89 0.37 -1.99
N LEU A 132 0.60 0.84 -3.21
CA LEU A 132 -0.58 0.45 -3.99
C LEU A 132 -0.15 -0.37 -5.21
N VAL A 133 -0.55 -1.63 -5.23
CA VAL A 133 -0.42 -2.53 -6.37
C VAL A 133 -1.76 -2.64 -7.09
N MET A 134 -1.91 -1.92 -8.20
CA MET A 134 -3.08 -1.94 -9.08
C MET A 134 -3.19 -3.27 -9.84
N TYR A 135 -4.28 -3.50 -10.58
CA TYR A 135 -4.41 -4.60 -11.55
C TYR A 135 -5.29 -4.21 -12.73
N LYS A 136 -5.32 -5.06 -13.77
CA LYS A 136 -6.16 -4.84 -14.97
C LYS A 136 -7.65 -4.75 -14.58
N GLY A 137 -8.22 -3.55 -14.72
CA GLY A 137 -9.59 -3.24 -14.33
C GLY A 137 -9.76 -2.50 -12.99
N SER A 138 -8.69 -2.26 -12.22
CA SER A 138 -8.78 -1.34 -11.06
C SER A 138 -9.11 0.09 -11.51
N ARG A 139 -9.86 0.84 -10.69
CA ARG A 139 -10.49 2.14 -11.02
C ARG A 139 -9.55 3.25 -11.55
N ARG A 140 -8.23 3.11 -11.37
CA ARG A 140 -7.21 4.05 -11.87
C ARG A 140 -5.98 3.37 -12.50
N ALA A 141 -6.07 2.08 -12.83
CA ALA A 141 -4.98 1.38 -13.51
C ALA A 141 -4.69 2.04 -14.88
N PRO A 142 -3.44 2.45 -15.18
CA PRO A 142 -3.08 2.85 -16.53
C PRO A 142 -3.03 1.61 -17.45
N PRO A 143 -3.23 1.77 -18.77
CA PRO A 143 -3.26 0.65 -19.73
C PRO A 143 -1.91 -0.07 -19.92
N THR A 144 -0.89 0.30 -19.15
CA THR A 144 0.39 -0.42 -19.02
C THR A 144 0.33 -1.54 -17.97
N ILE A 145 -0.73 -1.62 -17.15
CA ILE A 145 -0.92 -2.63 -16.09
C ILE A 145 -1.89 -3.71 -16.59
N GLU A 146 -1.35 -4.67 -17.33
CA GLU A 146 -2.10 -5.77 -17.94
C GLU A 146 -2.27 -6.99 -17.03
N ARG A 147 -1.49 -7.06 -15.95
CA ARG A 147 -1.46 -8.17 -14.97
C ARG A 147 -2.78 -8.35 -14.20
N THR A 148 -3.10 -9.59 -13.86
CA THR A 148 -4.36 -9.99 -13.23
C THR A 148 -4.46 -9.55 -11.77
N LYS A 149 -5.62 -9.76 -11.15
CA LYS A 149 -5.84 -9.53 -9.72
C LYS A 149 -4.96 -10.46 -8.88
N GLU A 150 -4.80 -11.71 -9.30
CA GLU A 150 -4.05 -12.75 -8.59
C GLU A 150 -2.54 -12.44 -8.62
N GLU A 151 -2.01 -12.03 -9.77
CA GLU A 151 -0.62 -11.57 -9.90
C GLU A 151 -0.35 -10.31 -9.06
N ALA A 152 -1.30 -9.37 -9.03
CA ALA A 152 -1.23 -8.20 -8.17
C ALA A 152 -1.29 -8.55 -6.68
N GLN A 153 -2.12 -9.52 -6.29
CA GLN A 153 -2.21 -10.01 -4.92
C GLN A 153 -0.90 -10.67 -4.48
N ALA A 154 -0.28 -11.47 -5.35
CA ALA A 154 1.02 -12.10 -5.09
C ALA A 154 2.13 -11.03 -4.93
N ARG A 155 2.24 -10.09 -5.88
CA ARG A 155 3.20 -8.98 -5.84
C ARG A 155 3.04 -8.12 -4.58
N ALA A 156 1.80 -7.82 -4.19
CA ALA A 156 1.51 -7.03 -3.00
C ALA A 156 1.74 -7.82 -1.69
N THR A 157 1.52 -9.15 -1.69
CA THR A 157 1.84 -10.03 -0.57
C THR A 157 3.35 -10.13 -0.34
N GLU A 158 4.16 -10.16 -1.42
CA GLU A 158 5.62 -10.11 -1.32
C GLU A 158 6.07 -8.77 -0.70
N ALA A 159 5.56 -7.65 -1.22
CA ALA A 159 5.83 -6.32 -0.69
C ALA A 159 5.41 -6.18 0.78
N MET A 160 4.26 -6.72 1.16
CA MET A 160 3.78 -6.79 2.56
C MET A 160 4.74 -7.57 3.46
N LYS A 161 5.22 -8.74 3.03
CA LYS A 161 6.19 -9.55 3.79
C LYS A 161 7.50 -8.78 4.00
N LYS A 162 8.04 -8.16 2.94
CA LYS A 162 9.25 -7.32 3.04
C LYS A 162 9.03 -6.10 3.96
N ALA A 163 7.87 -5.44 3.87
CA ALA A 163 7.51 -4.29 4.69
C ALA A 163 7.31 -4.64 6.17
N LYS A 164 6.72 -5.81 6.48
CA LYS A 164 6.58 -6.31 7.86
C LYS A 164 7.93 -6.75 8.47
N ALA A 165 8.88 -7.20 7.65
CA ALA A 165 10.23 -7.57 8.11
C ALA A 165 11.11 -6.34 8.41
N ASP A 166 11.01 -5.26 7.62
CA ASP A 166 11.70 -3.99 7.89
C ASP A 166 10.87 -2.78 7.44
N PRO A 167 10.04 -2.20 8.34
CA PRO A 167 9.25 -1.00 8.04
C PRO A 167 10.10 0.24 7.69
N SER A 168 11.40 0.25 8.00
CA SER A 168 12.31 1.35 7.63
C SER A 168 12.48 1.45 6.12
N LYS A 169 12.50 0.30 5.42
CA LYS A 169 12.65 0.20 3.95
C LYS A 169 11.34 0.42 3.19
N PHE A 170 10.23 0.73 3.85
CA PHE A 170 8.93 0.93 3.22
C PHE A 170 8.98 1.95 2.07
N ALA A 171 9.76 3.03 2.21
CA ALA A 171 9.91 4.06 1.19
C ALA A 171 10.64 3.57 -0.08
N ASP A 172 11.44 2.50 0.01
CA ASP A 172 12.14 1.89 -1.13
C ASP A 172 11.27 0.80 -1.77
N LEU A 173 10.58 -0.02 -0.95
CA LEU A 173 9.58 -0.97 -1.42
C LEU A 173 8.46 -0.26 -2.21
N VAL A 174 8.08 0.96 -1.83
CA VAL A 174 7.13 1.77 -2.62
C VAL A 174 7.65 2.09 -4.02
N LYS A 175 8.95 2.36 -4.20
CA LYS A 175 9.55 2.66 -5.53
C LYS A 175 9.59 1.41 -6.41
N GLU A 176 9.77 0.24 -5.81
CA GLU A 176 9.89 -1.05 -6.49
C GLU A 176 8.51 -1.66 -6.83
N TYR A 177 7.51 -1.50 -5.96
CA TYR A 177 6.24 -2.23 -6.04
C TYR A 177 5.00 -1.38 -6.34
N SER A 178 4.98 -0.08 -6.05
CA SER A 178 3.76 0.75 -6.13
C SER A 178 3.53 1.34 -7.53
N ASP A 179 2.31 1.20 -8.07
CA ASP A 179 1.91 1.85 -9.33
C ASP A 179 1.28 3.24 -9.11
N GLU A 180 1.14 3.72 -7.86
CA GLU A 180 0.51 5.03 -7.60
C GLU A 180 1.39 6.18 -8.11
N PRO A 181 0.90 7.04 -9.03
CA PRO A 181 1.71 8.11 -9.61
C PRO A 181 2.31 9.05 -8.57
N GLY A 182 3.64 9.15 -8.54
CA GLY A 182 4.36 10.02 -7.59
C GLY A 182 4.52 9.43 -6.19
N ALA A 183 4.20 8.15 -5.95
CA ALA A 183 4.49 7.48 -4.68
C ALA A 183 6.01 7.25 -4.50
N ASP A 184 6.71 6.95 -5.59
CA ASP A 184 8.17 6.88 -5.71
C ASP A 184 8.88 8.08 -5.06
N LYS A 185 8.41 9.30 -5.35
CA LYS A 185 8.96 10.58 -4.88
C LYS A 185 8.57 10.91 -3.45
N ARG A 186 7.48 10.32 -2.96
CA ARG A 186 6.95 10.52 -1.59
C ARG A 186 7.37 9.41 -0.61
N GLY A 187 7.99 8.32 -1.08
CA GLY A 187 8.16 7.10 -0.29
C GLY A 187 6.81 6.55 0.21
N GLY A 188 5.74 6.75 -0.56
CA GLY A 188 4.37 6.33 -0.25
C GLY A 188 3.62 7.22 0.76
N ASP A 189 4.20 8.33 1.21
CA ASP A 189 3.60 9.17 2.25
C ASP A 189 2.33 9.89 1.75
N LEU A 190 1.25 9.75 2.53
CA LEU A 190 -0.04 10.44 2.34
C LEU A 190 -0.17 11.68 3.23
N GLY A 191 0.80 11.93 4.11
CA GLY A 191 0.76 12.98 5.11
C GLY A 191 -0.29 12.69 6.19
N LYS A 192 -0.87 13.76 6.76
CA LYS A 192 -1.89 13.69 7.81
C LYS A 192 -3.27 14.00 7.24
N PHE A 193 -4.22 13.10 7.44
CA PHE A 193 -5.59 13.21 6.93
C PHE A 193 -6.62 12.90 8.03
N PRO A 194 -7.81 13.53 8.00
CA PRO A 194 -8.86 13.23 8.98
C PRO A 194 -9.51 11.88 8.70
N LYS A 195 -10.07 11.26 9.75
CA LYS A 195 -11.00 10.13 9.64
C LYS A 195 -12.10 10.43 8.61
N GLY A 196 -12.39 9.48 7.73
CA GLY A 196 -13.35 9.61 6.62
C GLY A 196 -12.78 10.24 5.33
N ALA A 197 -11.48 10.56 5.26
CA ALA A 197 -10.85 11.08 4.04
C ALA A 197 -10.46 10.00 3.01
N MET A 198 -10.32 8.75 3.44
CA MET A 198 -9.93 7.61 2.59
C MET A 198 -11.12 6.70 2.30
N VAL A 199 -10.96 5.74 1.39
CA VAL A 199 -11.99 4.73 1.12
C VAL A 199 -12.21 3.83 2.36
N PRO A 200 -13.45 3.33 2.61
CA PRO A 200 -13.77 2.65 3.87
C PRO A 200 -12.88 1.45 4.19
N GLU A 201 -12.46 0.70 3.16
CA GLU A 201 -11.65 -0.51 3.27
C GLU A 201 -10.22 -0.14 3.72
N PHE A 202 -9.64 0.91 3.12
CA PHE A 202 -8.33 1.46 3.51
C PHE A 202 -8.36 1.99 4.95
N GLN A 203 -9.44 2.67 5.35
CA GLN A 203 -9.57 3.17 6.72
C GLN A 203 -9.73 2.02 7.73
N ALA A 204 -10.51 0.98 7.40
CA ALA A 204 -10.65 -0.20 8.26
C ALA A 204 -9.30 -0.90 8.50
N GLY A 205 -8.50 -1.11 7.45
CA GLY A 205 -7.15 -1.69 7.56
C GLY A 205 -6.09 -0.77 8.20
N LEU A 206 -6.40 0.51 8.41
CA LEU A 206 -5.59 1.48 9.16
C LEU A 206 -6.00 1.57 10.63
N GLU A 207 -7.28 1.34 10.95
CA GLU A 207 -7.82 1.36 12.31
C GLU A 207 -7.53 0.06 13.09
N THR A 208 -7.25 -1.05 12.40
CA THR A 208 -6.79 -2.31 13.03
C THR A 208 -5.34 -2.28 13.51
N ILE A 209 -4.51 -1.35 13.01
CA ILE A 209 -3.07 -1.29 13.28
C ILE A 209 -2.65 -0.10 14.16
N LYS A 210 -1.56 -0.32 14.91
CA LYS A 210 -0.91 0.67 15.78
C LYS A 210 0.04 1.55 14.98
N VAL A 211 0.48 2.66 15.59
CA VAL A 211 1.50 3.54 14.99
C VAL A 211 2.83 2.80 14.88
N GLY A 212 3.45 2.82 13.70
CA GLY A 212 4.66 2.06 13.36
C GLY A 212 4.41 0.64 12.84
N GLU A 213 3.16 0.16 12.86
CA GLU A 213 2.78 -1.19 12.41
C GLU A 213 2.39 -1.18 10.92
N VAL A 214 2.57 -2.33 10.25
CA VAL A 214 2.23 -2.54 8.84
C VAL A 214 1.01 -3.45 8.73
N SER A 215 0.02 -3.04 7.95
CA SER A 215 -1.24 -3.75 7.75
C SER A 215 -1.07 -5.13 7.10
N ASP A 216 -2.08 -5.97 7.24
CA ASP A 216 -2.34 -7.01 6.25
C ASP A 216 -2.76 -6.42 4.90
N LEU A 217 -2.99 -7.29 3.91
CA LEU A 217 -3.29 -6.87 2.56
C LEU A 217 -4.72 -6.33 2.44
N VAL A 218 -4.85 -5.04 2.10
CA VAL A 218 -6.16 -4.36 2.00
C VAL A 218 -6.54 -4.20 0.53
N GLU A 219 -7.56 -4.92 0.07
CA GLU A 219 -8.14 -4.68 -1.26
C GLU A 219 -9.03 -3.42 -1.24
N THR A 220 -8.91 -2.58 -2.27
CA THR A 220 -9.86 -1.49 -2.55
C THR A 220 -10.17 -1.45 -4.05
N PRO A 221 -11.16 -0.66 -4.50
CA PRO A 221 -11.41 -0.46 -5.93
C PRO A 221 -10.22 0.11 -6.75
N PHE A 222 -9.12 0.52 -6.10
CA PHE A 222 -7.89 0.95 -6.78
C PHE A 222 -6.85 -0.16 -6.96
N GLY A 223 -6.97 -1.29 -6.28
CA GLY A 223 -5.95 -2.34 -6.21
C GLY A 223 -5.72 -2.83 -4.78
N PHE A 224 -4.61 -3.51 -4.54
CA PHE A 224 -4.18 -3.93 -3.21
C PHE A 224 -3.29 -2.89 -2.56
N HIS A 225 -3.54 -2.58 -1.30
CA HIS A 225 -2.75 -1.66 -0.49
C HIS A 225 -2.05 -2.41 0.63
N VAL A 226 -0.79 -2.04 0.85
CA VAL A 226 -0.07 -2.26 2.11
C VAL A 226 0.06 -0.91 2.81
N ILE A 227 -0.27 -0.83 4.10
CA ILE A 227 -0.38 0.43 4.84
C ILE A 227 0.59 0.41 6.02
N LEU A 228 1.46 1.41 6.14
CA LEU A 228 2.30 1.65 7.31
C LEU A 228 1.76 2.87 8.05
N ARG A 229 1.23 2.68 9.25
CA ARG A 229 0.65 3.78 10.04
C ARG A 229 1.76 4.64 10.67
N THR A 230 1.67 5.96 10.49
CA THR A 230 2.62 6.94 11.04
C THR A 230 2.01 7.86 12.11
N GLN A 231 0.68 7.91 12.23
CA GLN A 231 -0.08 8.53 13.33
C GLN A 231 -1.48 7.88 13.46
#